data_AF-A0A965MAA2-F1
#
_entry.id   AF-A0A965MAA2-F1
#
_cell.length_a   1.000
_cell.length_b   1.000
_cell.length_c   1.000
_cell.angle_alpha   90.00
_cell.angle_beta   90.00
_cell.angle_gamma   90.00
#
_symmetry.space_group_name_H-M   'P 1'
#
loop_
_entity.id
_entity.type
_entity.pdbx_description
1 polymer ?
#
loop_
_entity_poly.entity_id
_entity_poly.type
_entity_poly.pdbx_seq_one_letter_code
_entity_poly.pdbx_strand_id
1 'polypeptide(L)' 'MRTTLDLAKPVLEELKALQKKEGRTLGELASQILAEGLREKQRSRVEAAPRKFHWRSQPLGPKVNLSDKEAVYRAMGES' A
#
# COMPACT_ATOMS: atom_id res chain seq x y z
N MET A 1 -18.75 5.78 20.85
CA MET A 1 -18.80 4.39 21.33
C MET A 1 -17.88 4.28 22.55
N ARG A 2 -18.29 3.63 23.64
CA ARG A 2 -17.44 3.46 24.83
C ARG A 2 -16.81 2.09 24.82
N THR A 3 -15.49 2.05 24.70
CA THR A 3 -14.69 0.83 24.66
C THR A 3 -13.67 0.89 25.79
N THR A 4 -13.55 -0.20 26.55
CA THR A 4 -12.49 -0.34 27.56
C THR A 4 -11.30 -1.01 26.88
N LEU A 5 -10.16 -0.33 26.87
CA LEU A 5 -8.91 -0.82 26.30
C LEU A 5 -7.82 -0.72 27.36
N ASP A 6 -7.06 -1.80 27.54
CA ASP A 6 -5.89 -1.79 28.41
C ASP A 6 -4.76 -1.03 27.71
N LEU A 7 -4.39 0.11 28.29
CA LEU A 7 -3.27 0.94 27.83
C LEU A 7 -2.09 0.76 28.77
N ALA A 8 -0.88 0.70 28.20
CA ALA A 8 0.32 0.76 29.00
C ALA A 8 0.36 2.07 29.79
N LYS A 9 0.78 2.01 31.05
CA LYS A 9 0.90 3.16 31.95
C LYS A 9 1.64 4.37 31.33
N PRO A 10 2.78 4.23 30.62
CA PRO A 10 3.44 5.37 29.97
C PRO A 10 2.56 6.06 28.92
N VAL A 11 1.85 5.28 28.09
CA VAL A 11 0.97 5.81 27.03
C VAL A 11 -0.18 6.61 27.63
N LEU A 12 -0.75 6.15 28.75
CA LEU A 12 -1.82 6.86 29.43
C LEU A 12 -1.36 8.21 30.00
N GLU A 13 -0.15 8.27 30.55
CA GLU A 13 0.40 9.51 31.11
C GLU A 13 0.70 10.54 30.00
N GLU A 14 1.25 10.10 28.87
CA GLU A 14 1.45 10.96 27.68
C GLU A 14 0.13 11.49 27.13
N LEU A 15 -0.90 10.65 27.02
CA LEU A 15 -2.24 11.07 26.57
C LEU A 15 -2.84 12.13 27.50
N LYS A 16 -2.69 11.97 28.83
CA LYS A 16 -3.15 12.98 29.80
C LYS A 16 -2.36 14.28 29.71
N ALA A 17 -1.05 14.21 29.45
CA ALA A 17 -0.23 15.39 29.25
C ALA A 17 -0.67 16.17 28.00
N LEU A 18 -0.94 15.47 26.89
CA LEU A 18 -1.50 16.07 25.67
C LEU A 18 -2.89 16.66 25.92
N GLN A 19 -3.73 15.96 26.68
CA GLN A 19 -5.05 16.43 27.06
C GLN A 19 -4.99 17.79 27.76
N LYS A 20 -4.10 17.95 28.74
CA LYS A 20 -3.90 19.22 29.46
C LYS A 20 -3.39 20.33 28.56
N LYS A 21 -2.60 20.00 27.54
CA LYS A 21 -2.03 20.97 26.60
C LYS A 21 -3.04 21.48 25.57
N GLU A 22 -3.89 20.60 25.04
CA GLU A 22 -4.82 20.93 23.96
C GLU A 22 -6.25 21.25 24.44
N GLY A 23 -6.60 20.90 25.68
CA GLY A 23 -7.94 21.13 26.23
C GLY A 23 -9.05 20.26 25.60
N ARG A 24 -8.67 19.21 24.86
CA ARG A 24 -9.60 18.28 24.19
C ARG A 24 -9.95 17.09 25.09
N THR A 25 -10.96 16.30 24.72
CA THR A 25 -11.29 15.10 25.50
C THR A 25 -10.25 14.00 25.26
N LEU A 26 -9.97 13.20 26.30
CA LEU A 26 -9.03 12.08 26.21
C LEU A 26 -9.43 11.07 25.12
N GLY A 27 -10.73 10.84 24.96
CA GLY A 27 -11.27 9.91 23.96
C GLY A 27 -11.07 10.39 22.52
N GLU A 28 -11.25 11.69 22.24
CA GLU A 28 -10.99 12.26 20.92
C GLU A 28 -9.51 12.20 20.55
N LEU A 29 -8.64 12.59 21.49
CA LEU A 29 -7.18 12.52 21.32
C LEU A 29 -6.70 11.09 21.06
N ALA A 30 -7.16 10.14 21.90
CA ALA A 30 -6.83 8.73 21.72
C ALA A 30 -7.33 8.20 20.37
N SER A 31 -8.56 8.56 19.97
CA SER A 31 -9.13 8.13 18.68
C SER A 31 -8.36 8.69 17.49
N GLN A 32 -7.93 9.95 17.55
CA GLN A 32 -7.13 10.58 16.51
C GLN A 32 -5.77 9.89 16.37
N ILE A 33 -5.03 9.74 17.48
CA ILE A 33 -3.70 9.13 17.49
C ILE A 33 -3.78 7.66 17.03
N LEU A 34 -4.80 6.92 17.47
CA LEU A 34 -5.03 5.55 17.01
C LEU A 34 -5.35 5.49 15.52
N ALA A 35 -6.17 6.43 15.01
CA ALA A 35 -6.48 6.49 13.58
C ALA A 35 -5.23 6.77 12.74
N GLU A 36 -4.36 7.68 13.18
CA GLU A 36 -3.08 7.97 12.51
C GLU A 36 -2.15 6.75 12.53
N GLY A 37 -1.98 6.10 13.68
CA GLY A 37 -1.16 4.88 13.80
C GLY A 37 -1.68 3.71 12.95
N LEU A 38 -3.00 3.52 12.87
CA LEU A 38 -3.60 2.48 12.02
C LEU A 38 -3.39 2.78 10.53
N ARG A 39 -3.52 4.05 10.10
CA ARG A 39 -3.24 4.47 8.72
C ARG A 39 -1.78 4.22 8.36
N GLU A 40 -0.85 4.54 9.26
CA GLU A 40 0.58 4.31 9.04
C GLU A 40 0.90 2.82 8.88
N LYS A 41 0.36 1.98 9.77
CA LYS A 41 0.50 0.52 9.68
C LYS A 41 -0.08 -0.03 8.37
N GLN A 42 -1.20 0.52 7.91
CA GLN A 42 -1.81 0.12 6.64
C GLN A 42 -0.96 0.54 5.44
N ARG A 43 -0.41 1.76 5.42
CA ARG A 43 0.54 2.20 4.39
C ARG A 43 1.78 1.32 4.34
N SER A 44 2.40 1.06 5.49
CA SER A 44 3.55 0.17 5.61
C SER A 44 3.24 -1.24 5.09
N ARG A 45 2.03 -1.77 5.32
CA ARG A 45 1.59 -3.06 4.76
C ARG A 45 1.43 -3.02 3.23
N VAL A 46 0.94 -1.92 2.67
CA VAL A 46 0.79 -1.76 1.22
C VAL A 46 2.15 -1.65 0.53
N GLU A 47 3.12 -0.98 1.17
CA GLU A 47 4.50 -0.88 0.67
C GLU A 47 5.30 -2.18 0.85
N ALA A 48 5.07 -2.91 1.94
CA ALA A 48 5.73 -4.19 2.23
C ALA A 48 5.16 -5.37 1.42
N ALA A 49 3.94 -5.26 0.88
CA ALA A 49 3.46 -6.24 -0.08
C ALA A 49 4.30 -6.05 -1.36
N PRO A 50 5.12 -7.04 -1.77
CA PRO A 50 5.83 -6.93 -3.02
C PRO A 50 4.77 -6.73 -4.10
N ARG A 51 4.80 -5.58 -4.79
CA ARG A 51 3.98 -5.35 -5.97
C ARG A 51 4.26 -6.55 -6.86
N LYS A 52 3.30 -7.48 -6.94
CA LYS A 52 3.45 -8.68 -7.77
C LYS A 52 3.81 -8.16 -9.15
N PHE A 53 4.99 -8.55 -9.63
CA PHE A 53 5.43 -8.17 -10.95
C PHE A 53 4.50 -8.87 -11.93
N HIS A 54 3.64 -8.09 -12.59
CA HIS A 54 2.71 -8.61 -13.59
C HIS A 54 3.33 -8.40 -14.96
N TRP A 55 3.74 -9.50 -15.60
CA TRP A 55 4.08 -9.49 -17.02
C TRP A 55 2.86 -9.04 -17.82
N ARG A 56 2.96 -7.88 -18.47
CA ARG A 56 1.94 -7.41 -19.41
C ARG A 56 2.17 -8.12 -20.74
N SER A 57 1.40 -9.18 -21.01
CA SER A 57 1.36 -9.85 -22.31
C SER A 57 0.06 -9.50 -23.03
N GLN A 58 0.16 -9.07 -24.29
CA GLN A 58 -0.98 -8.88 -25.18
C GLN A 58 -0.71 -9.61 -26.50
N PRO A 59 -1.70 -10.35 -27.06
CA PRO A 59 -1.54 -10.94 -28.37
C PRO A 59 -1.42 -9.83 -29.44
N LEU A 60 -0.27 -9.77 -30.12
CA LEU A 60 0.01 -8.77 -31.16
C LEU A 60 -0.55 -9.15 -32.54
N GLY A 61 -1.15 -10.33 -32.69
CA GLY A 61 -1.74 -10.79 -33.96
C GLY A 61 -0.75 -10.75 -35.12
N PRO A 62 0.40 -11.45 -35.06
CA PRO A 62 1.42 -11.37 -36.10
C PRO A 62 0.86 -11.85 -37.44
N LYS A 63 1.07 -11.05 -38.49
CA LYS A 63 0.67 -11.38 -39.88
C LYS A 63 1.61 -12.38 -40.57
N VAL A 64 2.68 -12.75 -39.87
CA VAL A 64 3.75 -13.62 -40.35
C VAL A 64 3.86 -14.79 -39.38
N ASN A 65 4.06 -15.99 -39.92
CA ASN A 65 4.37 -17.13 -39.08
C ASN A 65 5.75 -16.94 -38.47
N LEU A 66 5.81 -16.62 -37.18
CA LEU A 66 7.07 -16.43 -36.45
C LEU A 66 7.89 -17.72 -36.31
N SER A 67 7.30 -18.88 -36.60
CA SER A 67 8.02 -20.16 -36.65
C SER A 67 8.74 -20.39 -37.98
N ASP A 68 8.42 -19.61 -39.01
CA ASP A 68 9.07 -19.65 -40.31
C ASP A 68 10.14 -18.54 -40.39
N LYS A 69 11.39 -18.97 -40.25
CA LYS A 69 12.57 -18.10 -40.30
C LYS A 69 12.58 -17.24 -41.56
N GLU A 70 12.35 -17.83 -42.73
CA GLU A 70 12.40 -17.14 -44.02
C GLU A 70 11.24 -16.15 -44.17
N ALA A 71 10.08 -16.45 -43.59
CA ALA A 71 8.96 -15.50 -43.57
C ALA A 71 9.25 -14.27 -42.69
N VAL A 72 9.99 -14.45 -41.59
CA VAL A 72 10.42 -13.34 -40.72
C VAL A 72 11.47 -12.47 -41.41
N TYR A 73 12.51 -13.05 -42.02
CA TYR A 73 13.54 -12.25 -42.74
C TYR A 73 12.95 -11.43 -43.89
N ARG A 74 12.05 -12.03 -44.67
CA ARG A 74 11.31 -11.30 -45.71
C ARG A 74 10.48 -10.14 -45.15
N ALA A 75 9.84 -10.32 -43.99
CA ALA A 75 9.07 -9.26 -43.35
C ALA A 75 9.94 -8.15 -42.75
N MET A 76 11.23 -8.43 -42.46
CA MET A 76 12.22 -7.45 -42.00
C MET A 76 12.95 -6.74 -43.15
N GLY A 77 12.71 -7.11 -44.41
CA GLY A 77 13.31 -6.47 -45.58
C GLY A 77 14.76 -6.88 -45.86
N GLU A 78 15.25 -7.92 -45.18
CA GLU A 78 16.54 -8.53 -45.47
C GLU A 78 16.33 -9.56 -46.58
N SER A 79 16.68 -9.19 -47.82
CA SER A 79 16.78 -10.09 -48.98
C SER A 79 18.24 -10.37 -49.33
#